data_AF-A0A7I8CPL7-F1
#
_entry.id   AF-A0A7I8CPL7-F1
#
_cell.length_a   1.000
_cell.length_b   1.000
_cell.length_c   1.000
_cell.angle_alpha   90.00
_cell.angle_beta   90.00
_cell.angle_gamma   90.00
#
_symmetry.space_group_name_H-M   'P 1'
#
loop_
_entity.id
_entity.type
_entity.pdbx_description
1 polymer ?
#
loop_
_entity_poly.entity_id
_entity_poly.type
_entity_poly.pdbx_seq_one_letter_code
_entity_poly.pdbx_strand_id
1 'polypeptide(L)'
;MWCALGIAALIKGELTIHTRIGAEKEPVQIDVVDGVPEQAGLFVHFADPPRKAWDNVHHFCARVLPFRSPEDVADWAKRHRLPLGEVMPITLLGELARRWYSHHADADWEKWTPAQALEIFQSIGLVSDFWNLDTSAKHY
;
A
#
# COMPACT_ATOMS: atom_id res chain seq x y z
N MET A 1 -2.54 4.24 4.92
CA MET A 1 -1.36 4.63 4.11
C MET A 1 -1.58 4.48 2.61
N TRP A 2 -2.07 3.32 2.13
CA TRP A 2 -2.28 3.07 0.70
C TRP A 2 -2.94 4.23 -0.07
N CYS A 3 -4.17 4.61 0.28
CA CYS A 3 -4.88 5.67 -0.43
C CYS A 3 -4.25 7.05 -0.26
N ALA A 4 -3.64 7.34 0.91
CA ALA A 4 -2.99 8.62 1.14
C ALA A 4 -1.79 8.82 0.20
N LEU A 5 -0.98 7.78 0.01
CA LEU A 5 0.13 7.81 -0.94
C LEU A 5 -0.33 7.79 -2.41
N GLY A 6 -1.44 7.11 -2.70
CA GLY A 6 -2.06 7.16 -4.04
C GLY A 6 -2.53 8.55 -4.42
N ILE A 7 -3.25 9.23 -3.52
CA ILE A 7 -3.69 10.62 -3.70
C ILE A 7 -2.47 11.55 -3.80
N ALA A 8 -1.45 11.33 -2.98
CA ALA A 8 -0.21 12.11 -3.03
C ALA A 8 0.47 12.03 -4.41
N ALA A 9 0.51 10.83 -5.00
CA ALA A 9 1.04 10.63 -6.35
C ALA A 9 0.22 11.33 -7.44
N LEU A 10 -1.09 11.47 -7.26
CA LEU A 10 -1.97 12.19 -8.19
C LEU A 10 -1.80 13.71 -8.11
N ILE A 11 -1.77 14.27 -6.90
CA ILE A 11 -1.70 15.72 -6.68
C ILE A 11 -0.35 16.28 -7.15
N LYS A 12 0.74 15.52 -6.98
CA LYS A 12 2.14 15.94 -7.20
C LYS A 12 2.56 17.08 -6.26
N GLY A 13 3.86 17.43 -6.25
CA GLY A 13 4.39 18.47 -5.38
C GLY A 13 4.55 18.03 -3.91
N GLU A 14 4.52 19.00 -3.00
CA GLU A 14 4.80 18.81 -1.58
C GLU A 14 3.51 18.73 -0.76
N LEU A 15 3.38 17.68 0.05
CA LEU A 15 2.24 17.50 0.95
C LEU A 15 2.64 16.74 2.21
N THR A 16 1.80 16.87 3.23
CA THR A 16 2.02 16.25 4.53
C THR A 16 0.84 15.36 4.90
N ILE A 17 1.13 14.10 5.27
CA ILE A 17 0.17 13.14 5.79
C ILE A 17 0.31 13.10 7.32
N HIS A 18 -0.77 13.44 8.02
CA HIS A 18 -0.87 13.26 9.48
C HIS A 18 -1.64 11.99 9.82
N THR A 19 -1.03 11.10 10.59
CA THR A 19 -1.64 9.83 11.01
C THR A 19 -1.04 9.35 12.34
N ARG A 20 -1.23 8.08 12.69
CA ARG A 20 -0.68 7.45 13.89
C ARG A 20 -0.04 6.11 13.57
N ILE A 21 1.04 5.78 14.30
CA ILE A 21 1.69 4.47 14.21
C ILE A 21 0.69 3.38 14.59
N GLY A 22 0.50 2.40 13.70
CA GLY A 22 -0.47 1.32 13.87
C GLY A 22 -1.91 1.78 14.11
N ALA A 23 -2.26 3.01 13.73
CA ALA A 23 -3.52 3.68 14.11
C ALA A 23 -3.79 3.75 15.63
N GLU A 24 -2.74 3.70 16.46
CA GLU A 24 -2.85 3.72 17.92
C GLU A 24 -2.61 5.12 18.48
N LYS A 25 -1.78 5.30 19.52
CA LYS A 25 -1.65 6.58 20.24
C LYS A 25 -0.59 7.52 19.67
N GLU A 26 0.48 6.98 19.12
CA GLU A 26 1.64 7.76 18.69
C GLU A 26 1.36 8.46 17.36
N PRO A 27 1.35 9.81 17.31
CA PRO A 27 1.21 10.53 16.06
C PRO A 27 2.47 10.41 15.22
N VAL A 28 2.29 10.43 13.90
CA VAL A 28 3.38 10.52 12.94
C VAL A 28 2.99 11.48 11.82
N GLN A 29 3.96 12.29 11.42
CA GLN A 29 3.89 13.13 10.24
C GLN A 29 4.74 12.47 9.15
N ILE A 30 4.19 12.37 7.93
CA ILE A 30 4.89 11.84 6.77
C ILE A 30 4.84 12.90 5.68
N ASP A 31 5.99 13.47 5.37
CA ASP A 31 6.15 14.43 4.30
C ASP A 31 6.38 13.66 2.98
N VAL A 32 5.75 14.14 1.92
CA VAL A 32 5.75 13.49 0.61
C VAL A 32 6.07 14.53 -0.45
N VAL A 33 7.11 14.26 -1.23
CA VAL A 33 7.54 15.10 -2.36
C VAL A 33 7.37 14.31 -3.64
N ASP A 34 6.54 14.80 -4.56
CA ASP A 34 6.24 14.16 -5.84
C ASP A 34 5.81 12.67 -5.71
N GLY A 35 5.01 12.39 -4.68
CA GLY A 35 4.51 11.04 -4.38
C GLY A 35 5.51 10.13 -3.65
N VAL A 36 6.71 10.63 -3.32
CA VAL A 36 7.75 9.89 -2.59
C VAL A 36 7.76 10.28 -1.10
N PRO A 37 7.51 9.34 -0.17
CA PRO A 37 7.60 9.62 1.27
C PRO A 37 9.04 9.85 1.73
N GLU A 38 9.29 10.91 2.52
CA GLU A 38 10.63 11.23 3.04
C GLU A 38 11.01 10.42 4.28
N GLN A 39 10.04 10.00 5.10
CA GLN A 39 10.25 9.18 6.30
C GLN A 39 10.51 7.71 5.94
N ALA A 40 11.58 7.46 5.17
CA ALA A 40 11.95 6.18 4.60
C ALA A 40 12.20 5.05 5.63
N GLY A 41 12.41 5.40 6.89
CA GLY A 41 12.55 4.44 7.99
C GLY A 41 11.24 3.79 8.45
N LEU A 42 10.08 4.22 7.94
CA LEU A 42 8.79 3.62 8.28
C LEU A 42 8.51 2.37 7.44
N PHE A 43 7.73 1.48 8.02
CA PHE A 43 7.27 0.24 7.41
C PHE A 43 5.75 0.19 7.34
N VAL A 44 5.24 -0.63 6.45
CA VAL A 44 3.81 -0.97 6.34
C VAL A 44 3.68 -2.48 6.16
N HIS A 45 2.45 -2.97 6.27
CA HIS A 45 2.16 -4.34 5.85
C HIS A 45 0.84 -4.46 5.12
N PHE A 46 0.75 -5.50 4.30
CA PHE A 46 -0.51 -6.03 3.81
C PHE A 46 -0.78 -7.31 4.58
N ALA A 47 -1.86 -7.35 5.37
CA ALA A 47 -2.23 -8.52 6.16
C ALA A 47 -2.70 -9.68 5.28
N ASP A 48 -3.45 -9.36 4.23
CA ASP A 48 -4.02 -10.30 3.28
C ASP A 48 -3.43 -10.07 1.88
N PRO A 49 -3.30 -11.11 1.05
CA PRO A 49 -2.77 -10.96 -0.31
C PRO A 49 -3.70 -10.12 -1.20
N PRO A 50 -3.18 -9.38 -2.20
CA PRO A 50 -3.98 -8.49 -3.05
C PRO A 50 -5.15 -9.17 -3.78
N ARG A 51 -5.05 -10.48 -4.08
CA ARG A 51 -6.16 -11.26 -4.65
C ARG A 51 -7.43 -11.31 -3.77
N LYS A 52 -7.32 -10.94 -2.49
CA LYS A 52 -8.45 -10.80 -1.54
C LYS A 52 -8.90 -9.36 -1.31
N ALA A 53 -8.30 -8.38 -1.98
CA ALA A 53 -8.58 -6.97 -1.74
C ALA A 53 -10.08 -6.63 -1.94
N TRP A 54 -10.74 -7.29 -2.89
CA TRP A 54 -12.14 -7.04 -3.21
C TRP A 54 -13.14 -7.85 -2.40
N ASP A 55 -12.69 -8.83 -1.61
CA ASP A 55 -13.55 -9.49 -0.62
C ASP A 55 -14.11 -8.45 0.37
N ASN A 56 -13.25 -7.49 0.77
CA ASN A 56 -13.64 -6.29 1.51
C ASN A 56 -12.54 -5.21 1.44
N VAL A 57 -12.69 -4.27 0.51
CA VAL A 57 -11.69 -3.22 0.25
C VAL A 57 -11.44 -2.31 1.45
N HIS A 58 -12.49 -1.98 2.22
CA HIS A 58 -12.37 -1.12 3.39
C HIS A 58 -11.49 -1.78 4.45
N HIS A 59 -11.71 -3.06 4.70
CA HIS A 59 -10.97 -3.85 5.66
C HIS A 59 -9.51 -4.09 5.22
N PHE A 60 -9.29 -4.33 3.92
CA PHE A 60 -7.96 -4.45 3.34
C PHE A 60 -7.16 -3.14 3.52
N CYS A 61 -7.73 -2.01 3.10
CA CYS A 61 -7.04 -0.72 3.14
C CYS A 61 -6.87 -0.16 4.57
N ALA A 62 -7.81 -0.40 5.48
CA ALA A 62 -7.76 0.09 6.86
C ALA A 62 -6.57 -0.44 7.67
N ARG A 63 -5.93 -1.52 7.23
CA ARG A 63 -4.79 -2.17 7.89
C ARG A 63 -3.43 -1.78 7.33
N VAL A 64 -3.41 -1.09 6.19
CA VAL A 64 -2.17 -0.57 5.62
C VAL A 64 -1.77 0.69 6.39
N LEU A 65 -1.10 0.49 7.52
CA LEU A 65 -0.76 1.50 8.53
C LEU A 65 0.78 1.66 8.62
N PRO A 66 1.29 2.81 9.10
CA PRO A 66 2.73 3.01 9.29
C PRO A 66 3.22 2.41 10.61
N PHE A 67 4.43 1.87 10.60
CA PHE A 67 5.10 1.21 11.73
C PHE A 67 6.57 1.59 11.79
N ARG A 68 7.19 1.46 12.97
CA ARG A 68 8.59 1.86 13.20
C ARG A 68 9.59 0.86 12.65
N SER A 69 9.23 -0.42 12.66
CA SER A 69 10.08 -1.51 12.20
C SER A 69 9.23 -2.74 11.84
N PRO A 70 9.81 -3.75 11.17
CA PRO A 70 9.13 -5.02 10.92
C PRO A 70 8.68 -5.75 12.21
N GLU A 71 9.44 -5.63 13.30
CA GLU A 71 9.09 -6.21 14.60
C GLU A 71 7.85 -5.53 15.20
N ASP A 72 7.76 -4.20 15.08
CA ASP A 72 6.59 -3.42 15.50
C ASP A 72 5.32 -3.87 14.74
N VAL A 73 5.44 -4.17 13.43
CA VAL A 73 4.35 -4.78 12.66
C VAL A 73 3.96 -6.14 13.23
N ALA A 74 4.93 -7.02 13.49
CA ALA A 74 4.67 -8.37 13.96
C ALA A 74 3.96 -8.39 15.33
N ASP A 75 4.42 -7.55 16.25
CA ASP A 75 3.82 -7.40 17.58
C ASP A 75 2.40 -6.82 17.49
N TRP A 76 2.19 -5.80 16.65
CA TRP A 76 0.87 -5.22 16.43
C TRP A 76 -0.09 -6.25 15.79
N ALA A 77 0.32 -6.94 14.73
CA ALA A 77 -0.50 -7.94 14.05
C ALA A 77 -0.91 -9.06 15.02
N LYS A 78 0.01 -9.53 15.86
CA LYS A 78 -0.28 -10.53 16.90
C LYS A 78 -1.32 -10.02 17.91
N ARG A 79 -1.17 -8.80 18.44
CA ARG A 79 -2.12 -8.21 19.40
C ARG A 79 -3.53 -8.06 18.82
N HIS A 80 -3.61 -7.69 17.54
CA HIS A 80 -4.86 -7.47 16.82
C HIS A 80 -5.42 -8.74 16.15
N ARG A 81 -4.75 -9.89 16.33
CA ARG A 81 -5.12 -11.20 15.76
C ARG A 81 -5.23 -11.16 14.24
N LEU A 82 -4.29 -10.47 13.61
CA LEU A 82 -4.18 -10.36 12.16
C LEU A 82 -3.03 -11.22 11.65
N PRO A 83 -3.14 -11.78 10.43
CA PRO A 83 -1.98 -12.32 9.75
C PRO A 83 -0.94 -11.22 9.54
N LEU A 84 0.34 -11.59 9.63
CA LEU A 84 1.44 -10.68 9.33
C LEU A 84 1.43 -10.29 7.85
N GLY A 85 1.14 -11.26 6.98
CA GLY A 85 1.21 -11.10 5.53
C GLY A 85 2.61 -10.64 5.09
N GLU A 86 2.68 -9.60 4.26
CA GLU A 86 3.96 -9.05 3.83
C GLU A 86 4.23 -7.66 4.36
N VAL A 87 5.43 -7.50 4.89
CA VAL A 87 5.99 -6.26 5.42
C VAL A 87 6.91 -5.63 4.38
N MET A 88 6.80 -4.32 4.20
CA MET A 88 7.67 -3.59 3.28
C MET A 88 8.00 -2.19 3.79
N PRO A 89 9.10 -1.58 3.32
CA PRO A 89 9.36 -0.16 3.55
C PRO A 89 8.25 0.72 2.96
N ILE A 90 7.98 1.84 3.61
CA ILE A 90 6.98 2.81 3.13
C ILE A 90 7.34 3.38 1.75
N THR A 91 8.64 3.44 1.42
CA THR A 91 9.10 3.91 0.10
C THR A 91 8.70 2.96 -1.02
N LEU A 92 8.74 1.64 -0.78
CA LEU A 92 8.24 0.65 -1.73
C LEU A 92 6.71 0.74 -1.89
N LEU A 93 5.98 0.99 -0.79
CA LEU A 93 4.54 1.29 -0.85
C LEU A 93 4.26 2.55 -1.68
N GLY A 94 5.07 3.60 -1.52
CA GLY A 94 4.97 4.83 -2.30
C GLY A 94 5.15 4.58 -3.80
N GLU A 95 6.16 3.80 -4.17
CA GLU A 95 6.40 3.40 -5.57
C GLU A 95 5.24 2.56 -6.13
N LEU A 96 4.73 1.61 -5.35
CA LEU A 96 3.56 0.82 -5.72
C LEU A 96 2.33 1.72 -5.92
N ALA A 97 2.08 2.66 -5.00
CA ALA A 97 0.95 3.58 -5.07
C ALA A 97 1.08 4.49 -6.31
N ARG A 98 2.27 5.01 -6.60
CA ARG A 98 2.53 5.85 -7.78
C ARG A 98 2.20 5.14 -9.08
N ARG A 99 2.63 3.89 -9.24
CA ARG A 99 2.32 3.08 -10.44
C ARG A 99 0.84 2.76 -10.51
N TRP A 100 0.26 2.31 -9.40
CA TRP A 100 -1.14 1.91 -9.34
C TRP A 100 -2.09 3.08 -9.64
N TYR A 101 -1.82 4.27 -9.08
CA TYR A 101 -2.67 5.45 -9.21
C TYR A 101 -2.39 6.28 -10.46
N SER A 102 -1.31 6.02 -11.21
CA SER A 102 -0.83 6.84 -12.34
C SER A 102 -1.91 7.33 -13.31
N HIS A 103 -2.89 6.48 -13.63
CA HIS A 103 -3.98 6.80 -14.56
C HIS A 103 -5.29 7.21 -13.88
N HIS A 104 -5.40 7.23 -12.56
CA HIS A 104 -6.67 7.45 -11.86
C HIS A 104 -7.25 8.86 -12.04
N ALA A 105 -6.44 9.80 -12.54
CA ALA A 105 -6.89 11.15 -12.90
C ALA A 105 -7.25 11.30 -14.39
N ASP A 106 -7.02 10.27 -15.20
CA ASP A 106 -7.30 10.30 -16.64
C ASP A 106 -8.81 10.17 -16.89
N ALA A 107 -9.33 10.89 -17.89
CA ALA A 107 -10.77 10.93 -18.16
C ALA A 107 -11.32 9.58 -18.68
N ASP A 108 -10.45 8.76 -19.26
CA ASP A 108 -10.69 7.42 -19.79
C ASP A 108 -10.13 6.33 -18.86
N TRP A 109 -9.92 6.65 -17.58
CA TRP A 109 -9.42 5.68 -16.61
C TRP A 109 -10.27 4.41 -16.56
N GLU A 110 -9.59 3.27 -16.67
CA GLU A 110 -10.15 1.96 -16.44
C GLU A 110 -9.43 1.24 -15.30
N LYS A 111 -10.13 0.30 -14.66
CA LYS A 111 -9.51 -0.58 -13.67
C LYS A 111 -8.46 -1.46 -14.33
N TRP A 112 -7.34 -1.67 -13.63
CA TRP A 112 -6.33 -2.63 -14.02
C TRP A 112 -6.92 -4.04 -14.19
N THR A 113 -6.57 -4.71 -15.28
CA THR A 113 -6.76 -6.16 -15.40
C THR A 113 -5.83 -6.89 -14.44
N PRO A 114 -6.13 -8.15 -14.05
CA PRO A 114 -5.23 -8.94 -13.21
C PRO A 114 -3.81 -9.09 -13.79
N ALA A 115 -3.69 -9.20 -15.12
CA ALA A 115 -2.39 -9.26 -15.80
C ALA A 115 -1.59 -7.96 -15.66
N GLN A 116 -2.22 -6.80 -15.87
CA GLN A 116 -1.58 -5.49 -15.69
C GLN A 116 -1.20 -5.24 -14.23
N ALA A 117 -2.09 -5.61 -13.28
CA ALA A 117 -1.80 -5.49 -11.86
C ALA A 117 -0.59 -6.35 -11.44
N LEU A 118 -0.49 -7.58 -11.96
CA LEU A 118 0.65 -8.47 -11.72
C LEU A 118 1.95 -7.90 -12.31
N GLU A 119 1.90 -7.31 -13.51
CA GLU A 119 3.05 -6.63 -14.12
C GLU A 119 3.53 -5.46 -13.24
N ILE A 120 2.62 -4.66 -12.69
CA ILE A 120 2.96 -3.59 -11.74
C ILE A 120 3.72 -4.15 -10.54
N PHE A 121 3.22 -5.22 -9.90
CA PHE A 121 3.88 -5.84 -8.75
C PHE A 121 5.29 -6.35 -9.10
N GLN A 122 5.41 -7.11 -10.18
CA GLN A 122 6.68 -7.68 -10.63
C GLN A 122 7.71 -6.60 -10.97
N SER A 123 7.28 -5.50 -11.60
CA SER A 123 8.15 -4.39 -12.02
C SER A 123 8.85 -3.66 -10.86
N ILE A 124 8.37 -3.87 -9.63
CA ILE A 124 8.95 -3.29 -8.40
C ILE A 124 9.44 -4.35 -7.41
N GLY A 125 9.58 -5.61 -7.87
CA GLY A 125 10.16 -6.71 -7.09
C GLY A 125 9.18 -7.44 -6.16
N LEU A 126 7.88 -7.17 -6.25
CA LEU A 126 6.84 -7.87 -5.48
C LEU A 126 6.44 -9.17 -6.20
N VAL A 127 7.27 -10.21 -6.04
CA VAL A 127 7.21 -11.45 -6.85
C VAL A 127 6.86 -12.73 -6.06
N SER A 128 6.63 -12.63 -4.76
CA SER A 128 6.26 -13.79 -3.95
C SER A 128 4.84 -14.28 -4.27
N ASP A 129 4.49 -15.48 -3.80
CA ASP A 129 3.13 -16.03 -3.89
C ASP A 129 2.05 -15.14 -3.21
N PHE A 130 2.47 -14.23 -2.32
CA PHE A 130 1.58 -13.26 -1.71
C PHE A 130 0.99 -12.31 -2.77
N TRP A 131 1.81 -11.87 -3.72
CA TRP A 131 1.44 -10.91 -4.77
C TRP A 131 0.85 -11.55 -6.02
N ASN A 132 0.84 -12.88 -6.10
CA ASN A 132 0.33 -13.57 -7.26
C ASN A 132 -1.20 -13.38 -7.43
N LEU A 133 -1.62 -13.23 -8.69
CA LEU A 133 -2.99 -12.99 -9.12
C LEU A 133 -3.41 -14.04 -10.16
N ASP A 134 -4.70 -14.37 -10.20
CA ASP A 134 -5.24 -15.20 -11.28
C ASP A 134 -5.44 -14.33 -12.54
N THR A 135 -4.54 -14.49 -13.51
CA THR A 135 -4.55 -13.72 -14.77
C THR A 135 -5.61 -14.18 -15.77
N SER A 136 -6.30 -15.30 -15.50
CA SER A 136 -7.41 -15.76 -16.32
C SER A 136 -8.74 -15.06 -15.99
N ALA A 137 -8.82 -14.39 -14.84
CA ALA A 137 -9.99 -13.61 -14.46
C ALA A 137 -10.12 -12.34 -15.33
N LYS A 138 -11.34 -12.00 -15.75
CA LYS A 138 -11.59 -10.81 -16.58
C LYS A 138 -11.39 -9.51 -15.80
N HIS A 139 -11.84 -9.48 -14.53
CA HIS A 139 -11.67 -8.35 -13.62
C HIS A 139 -11.62 -8.84 -12.18
N TYR A 140 -11.03 -8.00 -11.33
CA TYR A 140 -11.13 -8.02 -9.88
C TYR A 140 -12.02 -6.85 -9.43
#